data_AF-A0A925XVT8-F1
#
_entry.id   AF-A0A925XVT8-F1
#
_cell.length_a   1.000
_cell.length_b   1.000
_cell.length_c   1.000
_cell.angle_alpha   90.00
_cell.angle_beta   90.00
_cell.angle_gamma   90.00
#
_symmetry.space_group_name_H-M   'P 1'
#
loop_
_entity.id
_entity.type
_entity.pdbx_description
1 polymer ?
#
loop_
_entity_poly.entity_id
_entity_poly.type
_entity_poly.pdbx_seq_one_letter_code
_entity_poly.pdbx_strand_id
1 'polypeptide(L)'
;MNTYLKNSSIHHSYNRCVTLHGTNQVTVQSNVAYDAIGHCFFLEDGIETKNVFDQNLGLVTRKPATYLIPSDEFPSTFWITNPDNTFTGNVAGGSEGFGFWYDLPEHPTGASAAAGTNVYPRTTAMGLFKDNTAHSNYADYRSATGLNVTNYMLDGVFENVTSYKNAQKGLWLGCCGEHTATNARLANNLTGFFGEDATLLNSLVVGKSDNPDSLSVFTEFSWNGGLVRGMEEYDGWLHAENVTFANFVGTGDGSVENQAQYAAAATIHIASGQSSIDTYFKGVKFLDAQPVWFQPVTDQATTTSTYVTKDADGSAGGYGQPGFFVNDRPIMTTGECIAHPEGNAHWCPHRYGYLTITPSQAYSGKFGPLTLVRDDGVSGQVPAWTAANGVPLSMSNPMLNRSYAVQLATQIQNFRLGLDAPSEDWIELSFAYTAPKVYVYNQTTSNVLLQGTGSLSGLSGSSTPAYFHDTAKGVLHIRTFGSQLAVCTQQGCPAL
;
A
#
# COMPACT_ATOMS: atom_id res chain seq x y z
N MET A 1 -15.01 38.44 5.82
CA MET A 1 -16.45 38.12 5.65
C MET A 1 -16.79 37.05 6.67
N ASN A 2 -17.94 37.17 7.34
CA ASN A 2 -18.42 36.23 8.36
C ASN A 2 -19.59 35.42 7.81
N THR A 3 -19.37 34.61 6.77
CA THR A 3 -20.40 33.68 6.29
C THR A 3 -20.35 32.41 7.13
N TYR A 4 -21.47 32.02 7.74
CA TYR A 4 -21.49 30.86 8.64
C TYR A 4 -22.85 30.14 8.67
N LEU A 5 -22.80 28.86 9.04
CA LEU A 5 -23.92 28.06 9.54
C LEU A 5 -23.49 27.46 10.88
N LYS A 6 -24.18 27.83 11.97
CA LYS A 6 -23.81 27.39 13.32
C LYS A 6 -24.99 26.91 14.14
N ASN A 7 -24.73 26.00 15.08
CA ASN A 7 -25.68 25.58 16.11
C ASN A 7 -27.04 25.16 15.56
N SER A 8 -27.06 24.52 14.40
CA SER A 8 -28.29 24.16 13.68
C SER A 8 -28.55 22.66 13.72
N SER A 9 -29.82 22.27 13.61
CA SER A 9 -30.25 20.88 13.46
C SER A 9 -30.89 20.69 12.09
N ILE A 10 -30.39 19.71 11.33
CA ILE A 10 -30.86 19.33 10.01
C ILE A 10 -31.28 17.87 10.11
N HIS A 11 -32.54 17.53 9.84
CA HIS A 11 -33.00 16.16 9.97
C HIS A 11 -33.97 15.77 8.86
N HIS A 12 -33.89 14.53 8.39
CA HIS A 12 -34.78 13.99 7.35
C HIS A 12 -34.69 14.80 6.04
N SER A 13 -33.47 15.22 5.66
CA SER A 13 -33.24 15.96 4.40
C SER A 13 -33.25 15.00 3.20
N TYR A 14 -33.94 15.39 2.13
CA TYR A 14 -34.09 14.55 0.94
C TYR A 14 -32.88 14.56 -0.02
N ASN A 15 -31.98 15.55 0.10
CA ASN A 15 -30.65 15.75 -0.53
C ASN A 15 -30.35 17.26 -0.38
N ARG A 16 -29.32 17.79 0.28
CA ARG A 16 -28.19 17.30 1.12
C ARG A 16 -28.35 17.89 2.52
N CYS A 17 -27.34 17.81 3.41
CA CYS A 17 -27.38 18.55 4.67
C CYS A 17 -26.89 20.00 4.48
N VAL A 18 -25.62 20.17 4.10
CA VAL A 18 -24.98 21.47 3.89
C VAL A 18 -24.14 21.38 2.63
N THR A 19 -24.52 22.13 1.59
CA THR A 19 -23.76 22.23 0.34
C THR A 19 -22.98 23.53 0.31
N LEU A 20 -21.67 23.44 0.15
CA LEU A 20 -20.82 24.54 -0.29
C LEU A 20 -20.51 24.32 -1.78
N HIS A 21 -21.02 25.23 -2.62
CA HIS A 21 -20.85 25.20 -4.07
C HIS A 21 -20.21 26.52 -4.50
N GLY A 22 -18.97 26.48 -4.98
CA GLY A 22 -18.21 27.67 -5.36
C GLY A 22 -17.94 28.64 -4.18
N THR A 23 -18.09 28.18 -2.94
CA THR A 23 -18.08 29.03 -1.75
C THR A 23 -16.81 28.82 -0.91
N ASN A 24 -16.19 29.92 -0.49
CA ASN A 24 -14.90 29.94 0.22
C ASN A 24 -15.03 30.67 1.57
N GLN A 25 -14.16 30.35 2.53
CA GLN A 25 -14.06 31.04 3.83
C GLN A 25 -15.35 31.01 4.67
N VAL A 26 -16.15 29.95 4.55
CA VAL A 26 -17.36 29.73 5.36
C VAL A 26 -17.04 28.95 6.62
N THR A 27 -17.70 29.30 7.73
CA THR A 27 -17.68 28.48 8.96
C THR A 27 -18.96 27.66 9.09
N VAL A 28 -18.83 26.33 9.03
CA VAL A 28 -19.88 25.35 9.35
C VAL A 28 -19.52 24.73 10.71
N GLN A 29 -20.20 25.15 11.78
CA GLN A 29 -19.77 24.79 13.15
C GLN A 29 -20.92 24.32 14.06
N SER A 30 -20.67 23.28 14.85
CA SER A 30 -21.60 22.81 15.89
C SER A 30 -23.00 22.49 15.37
N ASN A 31 -23.09 21.97 14.14
CA ASN A 31 -24.36 21.53 13.56
C ASN A 31 -24.57 20.03 13.77
N VAL A 32 -25.82 19.62 13.92
CA VAL A 32 -26.24 18.23 13.96
C VAL A 32 -27.04 17.92 12.71
N ALA A 33 -26.62 16.91 11.94
CA ALA A 33 -27.33 16.39 10.80
C ALA A 33 -27.72 14.92 11.04
N TYR A 34 -28.99 14.58 10.82
CA TYR A 34 -29.53 13.24 11.09
C TYR A 34 -30.44 12.74 9.96
N ASP A 35 -30.27 11.49 9.52
CA ASP A 35 -31.11 10.81 8.52
C ASP A 35 -31.25 11.66 7.25
N ALA A 36 -30.15 11.82 6.53
CA ALA A 36 -30.09 12.61 5.29
C ALA A 36 -29.76 11.71 4.09
N ILE A 37 -30.42 11.97 2.97
CA ILE A 37 -30.20 11.26 1.71
C ILE A 37 -29.08 11.93 0.91
N GLY A 38 -28.17 11.14 0.31
CA GLY A 38 -27.00 11.62 -0.43
C GLY A 38 -25.90 12.12 0.49
N HIS A 39 -24.87 12.79 -0.06
CA HIS A 39 -23.80 13.37 0.75
C HIS A 39 -24.35 14.42 1.74
N CYS A 40 -23.85 14.43 2.97
CA CYS A 40 -24.38 15.31 4.01
C CYS A 40 -23.70 16.69 4.02
N PHE A 41 -22.47 16.80 4.53
CA PHE A 41 -21.62 17.99 4.42
C PHE A 41 -20.80 17.91 3.14
N PHE A 42 -21.15 18.73 2.15
CA PHE A 42 -20.80 18.51 0.75
C PHE A 42 -20.08 19.71 0.13
N LEU A 43 -18.80 19.52 -0.24
CA LEU A 43 -18.05 20.45 -1.10
C LEU A 43 -18.20 19.97 -2.55
N GLU A 44 -18.90 20.73 -3.38
CA GLU A 44 -19.42 20.18 -4.64
C GLU A 44 -18.35 20.05 -5.73
N ASP A 45 -17.64 21.14 -6.04
CA ASP A 45 -16.91 21.22 -7.30
C ASP A 45 -15.40 21.13 -7.16
N GLY A 46 -14.83 21.24 -5.97
CA GLY A 46 -13.37 21.23 -5.76
C GLY A 46 -12.72 22.60 -5.90
N ILE A 47 -13.49 23.67 -6.05
CA ILE A 47 -12.98 25.05 -5.99
C ILE A 47 -13.11 25.66 -4.58
N GLU A 48 -13.82 25.00 -3.68
CA GLU A 48 -14.14 25.46 -2.33
C GLU A 48 -12.92 25.33 -1.41
N THR A 49 -12.41 26.45 -0.94
CA THR A 49 -11.19 26.56 -0.13
C THR A 49 -11.40 27.42 1.11
N LYS A 50 -10.52 27.21 2.08
CA LYS A 50 -10.45 27.91 3.37
C LYS A 50 -11.74 27.86 4.18
N ASN A 51 -12.61 26.89 3.93
CA ASN A 51 -13.80 26.67 4.75
C ASN A 51 -13.39 25.94 6.05
N VAL A 52 -14.19 26.14 7.10
CA VAL A 52 -13.98 25.56 8.42
C VAL A 52 -15.20 24.72 8.78
N PHE A 53 -15.00 23.42 8.95
CA PHE A 53 -15.94 22.46 9.49
C PHE A 53 -15.49 22.10 10.90
N ASP A 54 -16.16 22.64 11.92
CA ASP A 54 -15.77 22.48 13.31
C ASP A 54 -16.88 21.88 14.17
N GLN A 55 -16.61 20.77 14.85
CA GLN A 55 -17.52 20.13 15.81
C GLN A 55 -18.92 19.82 15.25
N ASN A 56 -19.02 19.45 13.97
CA ASN A 56 -20.29 19.01 13.40
C ASN A 56 -20.50 17.51 13.63
N LEU A 57 -21.73 17.12 13.88
CA LEU A 57 -22.15 15.73 14.04
C LEU A 57 -23.06 15.35 12.87
N GLY A 58 -22.63 14.41 12.04
CA GLY A 58 -23.49 13.79 11.04
C GLY A 58 -23.78 12.34 11.41
N LEU A 59 -25.06 11.98 11.38
CA LEU A 59 -25.58 10.66 11.73
C LEU A 59 -26.52 10.15 10.64
N VAL A 60 -26.36 8.89 10.22
CA VAL A 60 -27.27 8.22 9.27
C VAL A 60 -27.31 8.94 7.91
N THR A 61 -26.24 8.81 7.14
CA THR A 61 -26.18 9.31 5.75
C THR A 61 -26.59 8.18 4.82
N ARG A 62 -27.65 8.36 4.03
CA ARG A 62 -28.30 7.27 3.30
C ARG A 62 -28.09 7.35 1.80
N LYS A 63 -27.96 6.20 1.18
CA LYS A 63 -27.88 6.06 -0.26
C LYS A 63 -29.21 6.46 -0.90
N PRO A 64 -29.22 7.37 -1.87
CA PRO A 64 -30.44 7.71 -2.59
C PRO A 64 -30.88 6.55 -3.48
N ALA A 65 -32.19 6.41 -3.67
CA ALA A 65 -32.76 5.44 -4.63
C ALA A 65 -32.42 5.79 -6.08
N THR A 66 -32.22 7.08 -6.37
CA THR A 66 -31.81 7.61 -7.67
C THR A 66 -30.67 8.58 -7.46
N TYR A 67 -29.55 8.37 -8.15
CA TYR A 67 -28.36 9.20 -8.01
C TYR A 67 -28.53 10.53 -8.75
N LEU A 68 -28.15 11.65 -8.13
CA LEU A 68 -28.06 12.95 -8.78
C LEU A 68 -26.70 13.14 -9.46
N ILE A 69 -25.64 12.61 -8.83
CA ILE A 69 -24.29 12.53 -9.36
C ILE A 69 -23.75 11.10 -9.20
N PRO A 70 -22.79 10.64 -10.04
CA PRO A 70 -22.29 9.26 -9.98
C PRO A 70 -21.82 8.83 -8.59
N SER A 71 -21.25 9.74 -7.83
CA SER A 71 -20.71 9.45 -6.51
C SER A 71 -21.75 9.26 -5.40
N ASP A 72 -23.02 9.61 -5.63
CA ASP A 72 -24.11 9.30 -4.70
C ASP A 72 -24.29 7.78 -4.52
N GLU A 73 -23.64 6.95 -5.35
CA GLU A 73 -23.53 5.51 -5.13
C GLU A 73 -22.89 5.15 -3.77
N PHE A 74 -21.98 6.00 -3.28
CA PHE A 74 -21.27 5.86 -2.01
C PHE A 74 -21.38 7.16 -1.21
N PRO A 75 -22.55 7.47 -0.64
CA PRO A 75 -22.76 8.72 0.07
C PRO A 75 -21.77 8.88 1.23
N SER A 76 -21.43 10.11 1.55
CA SER A 76 -20.50 10.41 2.63
C SER A 76 -21.06 11.44 3.59
N THR A 77 -20.74 11.28 4.87
CA THR A 77 -21.12 12.30 5.85
C THR A 77 -20.35 13.59 5.58
N PHE A 78 -19.05 13.49 5.29
CA PHE A 78 -18.22 14.59 4.82
C PHE A 78 -17.62 14.25 3.46
N TRP A 79 -18.05 14.97 2.43
CA TRP A 79 -17.53 14.89 1.06
C TRP A 79 -16.62 16.07 0.79
N ILE A 80 -15.35 15.79 0.50
CA ILE A 80 -14.27 16.77 0.48
C ILE A 80 -13.59 16.72 -0.90
N THR A 81 -13.88 17.71 -1.75
CA THR A 81 -13.31 17.80 -3.11
C THR A 81 -12.11 18.72 -3.23
N ASN A 82 -11.75 19.39 -2.13
CA ASN A 82 -10.55 20.22 -2.07
C ASN A 82 -9.90 20.11 -0.69
N PRO A 83 -8.60 19.79 -0.62
CA PRO A 83 -7.95 19.53 0.65
C PRO A 83 -7.69 20.81 1.46
N ASP A 84 -7.75 21.99 0.85
CA ASP A 84 -7.50 23.27 1.49
C ASP A 84 -8.68 23.76 2.35
N ASN A 85 -9.17 22.90 3.25
CA ASN A 85 -10.26 23.17 4.19
C ASN A 85 -9.90 22.61 5.56
N THR A 86 -10.46 23.18 6.62
CA THR A 86 -10.21 22.77 8.01
C THR A 86 -11.34 21.90 8.52
N PHE A 87 -11.01 20.71 9.03
CA PHE A 87 -11.92 19.77 9.67
C PHE A 87 -11.43 19.46 11.08
N THR A 88 -12.12 19.99 12.08
CA THR A 88 -11.76 19.81 13.50
C THR A 88 -12.92 19.25 14.31
N GLY A 89 -12.68 18.18 15.07
CA GLY A 89 -13.66 17.67 16.05
C GLY A 89 -14.98 17.17 15.47
N ASN A 90 -15.06 16.88 14.17
CA ASN A 90 -16.29 16.43 13.53
C ASN A 90 -16.52 14.94 13.78
N VAL A 91 -17.78 14.52 13.78
CA VAL A 91 -18.18 13.13 13.98
C VAL A 91 -19.04 12.67 12.80
N ALA A 92 -18.62 11.57 12.16
CA ALA A 92 -19.34 10.91 11.07
C ALA A 92 -19.77 9.50 11.51
N GLY A 93 -21.07 9.33 11.75
CA GLY A 93 -21.66 8.08 12.21
C GLY A 93 -22.71 7.53 11.26
N GLY A 94 -22.63 6.25 10.88
CA GLY A 94 -23.78 5.58 10.24
C GLY A 94 -23.99 5.90 8.76
N SER A 95 -22.96 6.29 8.02
CA SER A 95 -23.06 6.50 6.57
C SER A 95 -23.19 5.18 5.80
N GLU A 96 -24.07 5.13 4.80
CA GLU A 96 -24.16 4.10 3.76
C GLU A 96 -23.10 4.22 2.66
N GLY A 97 -22.04 4.99 2.93
CA GLY A 97 -20.76 4.89 2.28
C GLY A 97 -19.63 5.27 3.24
N PHE A 98 -19.17 6.50 3.14
CA PHE A 98 -17.99 6.99 3.82
C PHE A 98 -18.30 7.90 5.00
N GLY A 99 -17.49 7.86 6.05
CA GLY A 99 -17.49 8.89 7.09
C GLY A 99 -16.93 10.19 6.53
N PHE A 100 -15.65 10.15 6.14
CA PHE A 100 -14.94 11.24 5.46
C PHE A 100 -14.38 10.72 4.14
N TRP A 101 -14.62 11.45 3.05
CA TRP A 101 -14.09 11.12 1.74
C TRP A 101 -13.43 12.34 1.11
N TYR A 102 -12.10 12.27 0.96
CA TYR A 102 -11.33 13.13 0.06
C TYR A 102 -11.43 12.57 -1.36
N ASP A 103 -12.39 13.07 -2.13
CA ASP A 103 -12.58 12.76 -3.56
C ASP A 103 -12.06 13.93 -4.40
N LEU A 104 -10.75 13.95 -4.63
CA LEU A 104 -10.08 15.11 -5.21
C LEU A 104 -10.09 15.02 -6.75
N PRO A 105 -10.82 15.89 -7.47
CA PRO A 105 -10.70 15.95 -8.91
C PRO A 105 -9.39 16.64 -9.32
N GLU A 106 -8.89 16.38 -10.53
CA GLU A 106 -7.68 17.03 -11.06
C GLU A 106 -7.89 18.55 -11.20
N HIS A 107 -9.08 18.94 -11.64
CA HIS A 107 -9.56 20.30 -11.74
C HIS A 107 -10.99 20.38 -11.20
N PRO A 108 -11.46 21.56 -10.77
CA PRO A 108 -12.84 21.71 -10.38
C PRO A 108 -13.83 21.24 -11.45
N THR A 109 -14.90 20.60 -11.00
CA THR A 109 -15.94 20.03 -11.85
C THR A 109 -17.19 20.92 -11.88
N GLY A 110 -18.29 20.40 -12.44
CA GLY A 110 -19.60 21.02 -12.34
C GLY A 110 -19.65 22.48 -12.83
N ALA A 111 -20.34 23.34 -12.08
CA ALA A 111 -20.53 24.72 -12.49
C ALA A 111 -19.25 25.57 -12.33
N SER A 112 -18.31 25.11 -11.51
CA SER A 112 -17.03 25.79 -11.27
C SER A 112 -15.95 25.45 -12.30
N ALA A 113 -16.17 24.47 -13.19
CA ALA A 113 -15.16 24.00 -14.14
C ALA A 113 -14.51 25.11 -14.99
N ALA A 114 -15.31 26.05 -15.50
CA ALA A 114 -14.80 27.16 -16.31
C ALA A 114 -13.96 28.16 -15.51
N ALA A 115 -14.30 28.40 -14.24
CA ALA A 115 -13.59 29.31 -13.35
C ALA A 115 -12.37 28.65 -12.68
N GLY A 116 -12.36 27.31 -12.61
CA GLY A 116 -11.38 26.49 -11.89
C GLY A 116 -10.22 25.97 -12.72
N THR A 117 -10.04 26.37 -13.98
CA THR A 117 -9.04 25.77 -14.88
C THR A 117 -7.59 25.82 -14.38
N ASN A 118 -7.27 26.74 -13.46
CA ASN A 118 -5.95 26.87 -12.83
C ASN A 118 -5.93 26.41 -11.36
N VAL A 119 -6.99 25.76 -10.89
CA VAL A 119 -7.07 25.16 -9.56
C VAL A 119 -6.82 23.66 -9.70
N TYR A 120 -5.95 23.13 -8.82
CA TYR A 120 -5.54 21.72 -8.84
C TYR A 120 -5.70 21.11 -7.44
N PRO A 121 -6.89 20.61 -7.08
CA PRO A 121 -7.15 20.09 -5.73
C PRO A 121 -6.14 19.02 -5.30
N ARG A 122 -5.76 18.11 -6.20
CA ARG A 122 -4.81 17.02 -5.93
C ARG A 122 -3.40 17.47 -5.53
N THR A 123 -2.98 18.67 -5.95
CA THR A 123 -1.65 19.25 -5.65
C THR A 123 -1.76 20.53 -4.81
N THR A 124 -2.92 20.77 -4.21
CA THR A 124 -3.13 21.90 -3.29
C THR A 124 -2.72 21.49 -1.87
N ALA A 125 -2.02 22.36 -1.14
CA ALA A 125 -1.65 22.09 0.25
C ALA A 125 -2.90 21.85 1.12
N MET A 126 -2.85 20.80 1.94
CA MET A 126 -3.95 20.40 2.80
C MET A 126 -4.13 21.40 3.96
N GLY A 127 -5.39 21.67 4.29
CA GLY A 127 -5.77 22.32 5.55
C GLY A 127 -5.64 21.36 6.74
N LEU A 128 -6.10 21.80 7.91
CA LEU A 128 -6.02 21.00 9.13
C LEU A 128 -7.08 19.89 9.13
N PHE A 129 -6.68 18.64 9.37
CA PHE A 129 -7.59 17.54 9.72
C PHE A 129 -7.22 16.97 11.09
N LYS A 130 -8.04 17.25 12.10
CA LYS A 130 -7.69 16.97 13.49
C LYS A 130 -8.88 16.61 14.37
N ASP A 131 -8.69 15.65 15.28
CA ASP A 131 -9.67 15.26 16.31
C ASP A 131 -11.01 14.77 15.73
N ASN A 132 -11.04 14.33 14.46
CA ASN A 132 -12.25 13.84 13.81
C ASN A 132 -12.51 12.36 14.16
N THR A 133 -13.79 12.00 14.25
CA THR A 133 -14.25 10.64 14.56
C THR A 133 -15.11 10.07 13.43
N ALA A 134 -14.82 8.85 12.98
CA ALA A 134 -15.62 8.13 11.99
C ALA A 134 -16.02 6.76 12.52
N HIS A 135 -17.31 6.45 12.62
CA HIS A 135 -17.73 5.15 13.11
C HIS A 135 -19.01 4.62 12.50
N SER A 136 -19.19 3.30 12.59
CA SER A 136 -20.42 2.64 12.16
C SER A 136 -20.78 2.96 10.70
N ASN A 137 -19.81 3.22 9.82
CA ASN A 137 -20.05 3.49 8.40
C ASN A 137 -19.96 2.19 7.58
N TYR A 138 -20.70 2.10 6.48
CA TYR A 138 -20.86 0.92 5.65
C TYR A 138 -20.82 1.28 4.15
N ALA A 139 -19.96 0.63 3.38
CA ALA A 139 -19.80 0.81 1.94
C ALA A 139 -19.47 -0.55 1.29
N ASP A 140 -19.40 -0.57 -0.04
CA ASP A 140 -18.95 -1.74 -0.79
C ASP A 140 -17.53 -2.20 -0.40
N TYR A 141 -17.23 -3.47 -0.65
CA TYR A 141 -16.10 -4.25 -0.13
C TYR A 141 -14.70 -3.73 -0.48
N ARG A 142 -14.59 -2.78 -1.42
CA ARG A 142 -13.29 -2.24 -1.85
C ARG A 142 -12.86 -1.01 -1.08
N SER A 143 -13.77 -0.35 -0.40
CA SER A 143 -13.65 1.05 0.01
C SER A 143 -13.29 1.25 1.49
N ALA A 144 -12.80 2.43 1.86
CA ALA A 144 -12.53 2.76 3.27
C ALA A 144 -13.66 3.53 3.92
N THR A 145 -14.49 2.84 4.67
CA THR A 145 -15.71 3.39 5.27
C THR A 145 -15.47 4.48 6.32
N GLY A 146 -14.33 4.51 7.00
CA GLY A 146 -14.03 5.56 7.99
C GLY A 146 -13.54 6.87 7.37
N LEU A 147 -12.24 6.93 7.07
CA LEU A 147 -11.62 8.01 6.28
C LEU A 147 -11.04 7.41 5.00
N ASN A 148 -11.43 7.96 3.85
CA ASN A 148 -10.92 7.60 2.55
C ASN A 148 -10.20 8.79 1.89
N VAL A 149 -8.92 8.63 1.60
CA VAL A 149 -8.06 9.62 0.93
C VAL A 149 -7.41 8.94 -0.25
N THR A 150 -7.67 9.46 -1.45
CA THR A 150 -7.12 8.93 -2.70
C THR A 150 -6.73 10.07 -3.63
N ASN A 151 -5.71 9.83 -4.45
CA ASN A 151 -5.22 10.76 -5.46
C ASN A 151 -4.72 12.10 -4.90
N TYR A 152 -4.32 12.15 -3.63
CA TYR A 152 -3.71 13.35 -3.06
C TYR A 152 -2.19 13.29 -3.27
N MET A 153 -1.65 14.22 -4.05
CA MET A 153 -0.28 14.13 -4.58
C MET A 153 0.78 14.77 -3.68
N LEU A 154 0.36 15.38 -2.56
CA LEU A 154 1.26 15.98 -1.57
C LEU A 154 1.11 15.25 -0.24
N ASP A 155 2.04 15.49 0.67
CA ASP A 155 2.02 14.89 2.01
C ASP A 155 0.81 15.41 2.80
N GLY A 156 0.06 14.48 3.38
CA GLY A 156 -1.15 14.75 4.15
C GLY A 156 -0.96 14.30 5.58
N VAL A 157 -1.35 15.12 6.56
CA VAL A 157 -1.25 14.79 7.99
C VAL A 157 -2.64 14.75 8.61
N PHE A 158 -2.97 13.60 9.20
CA PHE A 158 -4.25 13.34 9.86
C PHE A 158 -4.00 13.14 11.35
N GLU A 159 -4.33 14.14 12.16
CA GLU A 159 -4.03 14.15 13.59
C GLU A 159 -5.20 13.62 14.43
N ASN A 160 -4.90 12.76 15.40
CA ASN A 160 -5.84 12.35 16.45
C ASN A 160 -7.14 11.71 15.94
N VAL A 161 -7.10 11.07 14.77
CA VAL A 161 -8.29 10.46 14.17
C VAL A 161 -8.75 9.26 15.01
N THR A 162 -10.04 9.21 15.33
CA THR A 162 -10.65 8.05 15.98
C THR A 162 -11.57 7.35 14.99
N SER A 163 -11.28 6.09 14.64
CA SER A 163 -12.06 5.36 13.64
C SER A 163 -12.43 3.98 14.14
N TYR A 164 -13.72 3.68 14.30
CA TYR A 164 -14.13 2.40 14.87
C TYR A 164 -15.44 1.84 14.33
N LYS A 165 -15.59 0.51 14.40
CA LYS A 165 -16.81 -0.20 13.98
C LYS A 165 -17.23 0.14 12.54
N ASN A 166 -16.29 0.46 11.67
CA ASN A 166 -16.59 0.68 10.26
C ASN A 166 -16.53 -0.65 9.51
N ALA A 167 -17.42 -0.86 8.54
CA ALA A 167 -17.60 -2.15 7.87
C ALA A 167 -16.38 -2.62 7.08
N GLN A 168 -15.53 -1.70 6.66
CA GLN A 168 -14.32 -1.96 5.88
C GLN A 168 -13.10 -1.36 6.58
N LYS A 169 -12.32 -0.56 5.85
CA LYS A 169 -11.09 0.06 6.35
C LYS A 169 -11.45 1.24 7.27
N GLY A 170 -10.76 1.32 8.41
CA GLY A 170 -10.86 2.43 9.34
C GLY A 170 -10.29 3.70 8.73
N LEU A 171 -9.09 3.59 8.15
CA LEU A 171 -8.45 4.62 7.34
C LEU A 171 -7.93 3.98 6.04
N TRP A 172 -8.09 4.65 4.92
CA TRP A 172 -7.31 4.43 3.69
C TRP A 172 -6.63 5.73 3.31
N LEU A 173 -5.30 5.72 3.38
CA LEU A 173 -4.45 6.77 2.85
C LEU A 173 -3.74 6.22 1.61
N GLY A 174 -4.38 6.40 0.44
CA GLY A 174 -3.87 5.91 -0.85
C GLY A 174 -3.02 6.95 -1.57
N CYS A 175 -2.42 6.58 -2.71
CA CYS A 175 -1.53 7.39 -3.55
C CYS A 175 -1.84 8.90 -3.57
N CYS A 176 -0.85 9.79 -3.65
CA CYS A 176 0.55 9.60 -4.09
C CYS A 176 1.58 10.44 -3.31
N GLY A 177 1.16 11.09 -2.23
CA GLY A 177 2.05 11.76 -1.29
C GLY A 177 2.35 10.86 -0.09
N GLU A 178 3.34 11.22 0.71
CA GLU A 178 3.70 10.45 1.90
C GLU A 178 2.75 10.80 3.04
N HIS A 179 1.63 10.08 3.13
CA HIS A 179 0.56 10.41 4.08
C HIS A 179 0.87 9.89 5.49
N THR A 180 0.56 10.68 6.52
CA THR A 180 0.78 10.32 7.92
C THR A 180 -0.52 10.40 8.73
N ALA A 181 -0.93 9.28 9.32
CA ALA A 181 -1.89 9.28 10.42
C ALA A 181 -1.11 9.25 11.75
N THR A 182 -1.28 10.28 12.59
CA THR A 182 -0.55 10.39 13.86
C THR A 182 -1.50 10.43 15.05
N ASN A 183 -1.16 9.71 16.12
CA ASN A 183 -1.97 9.57 17.34
C ASN A 183 -3.41 9.08 17.05
N ALA A 184 -3.55 8.21 16.05
CA ALA A 184 -4.83 7.63 15.68
C ALA A 184 -5.26 6.53 16.65
N ARG A 185 -6.58 6.35 16.80
CA ARG A 185 -7.21 5.28 17.60
C ARG A 185 -8.17 4.51 16.70
N LEU A 186 -7.76 3.31 16.32
CA LEU A 186 -8.47 2.48 15.35
C LEU A 186 -9.00 1.23 16.07
N ALA A 187 -10.28 0.92 15.99
CA ALA A 187 -10.84 -0.22 16.72
C ALA A 187 -12.01 -0.92 16.01
N ASN A 188 -12.02 -2.25 15.94
CA ASN A 188 -13.14 -3.01 15.36
C ASN A 188 -13.49 -2.59 13.91
N ASN A 189 -12.47 -2.26 13.12
CA ASN A 189 -12.62 -2.11 11.67
C ASN A 189 -12.18 -3.43 11.02
N LEU A 190 -12.66 -3.75 9.82
CA LEU A 190 -12.18 -4.92 9.08
C LEU A 190 -10.67 -4.80 8.83
N THR A 191 -10.21 -3.64 8.35
CA THR A 191 -8.79 -3.29 8.35
C THR A 191 -8.64 -1.99 9.13
N GLY A 192 -7.74 -1.94 10.13
CA GLY A 192 -7.48 -0.71 10.88
C GLY A 192 -6.95 0.39 9.96
N PHE A 193 -5.78 0.15 9.39
CA PHE A 193 -5.05 1.09 8.54
C PHE A 193 -4.68 0.45 7.20
N PHE A 194 -5.15 1.02 6.12
CA PHE A 194 -4.82 0.60 4.76
C PHE A 194 -4.08 1.75 4.08
N GLY A 195 -2.98 1.47 3.39
CA GLY A 195 -2.22 2.55 2.79
C GLY A 195 -1.33 2.16 1.63
N GLU A 196 -1.04 3.19 0.86
CA GLU A 196 -0.08 3.23 -0.24
C GLU A 196 0.80 4.44 0.06
N ASP A 197 2.08 4.20 0.32
CA ASP A 197 3.05 5.23 0.71
C ASP A 197 2.62 6.01 1.97
N ALA A 198 2.27 5.28 3.03
CA ALA A 198 1.67 5.86 4.22
C ALA A 198 2.29 5.39 5.54
N THR A 199 2.32 6.30 6.51
CA THR A 199 2.86 6.09 7.86
C THR A 199 1.76 6.18 8.91
N LEU A 200 1.68 5.16 9.78
CA LEU A 200 0.93 5.19 11.01
C LEU A 200 1.89 5.44 12.19
N LEU A 201 1.73 6.58 12.86
CA LEU A 201 2.67 7.08 13.86
C LEU A 201 2.01 7.24 15.24
N ASN A 202 2.67 6.82 16.31
CA ASN A 202 2.25 7.03 17.71
C ASN A 202 0.80 6.59 18.00
N SER A 203 0.35 5.51 17.38
CA SER A 203 -1.09 5.16 17.30
C SER A 203 -1.44 3.87 18.04
N LEU A 204 -2.74 3.67 18.26
CA LEU A 204 -3.31 2.45 18.81
C LEU A 204 -4.26 1.81 17.77
N VAL A 205 -4.03 0.54 17.47
CA VAL A 205 -4.90 -0.27 16.63
C VAL A 205 -5.40 -1.46 17.44
N VAL A 206 -6.72 -1.60 17.56
CA VAL A 206 -7.37 -2.68 18.31
C VAL A 206 -8.20 -3.50 17.33
N GLY A 207 -7.91 -4.79 17.22
CA GLY A 207 -8.69 -5.72 16.40
C GLY A 207 -10.10 -5.86 16.96
N LYS A 208 -10.25 -6.71 17.97
CA LYS A 208 -11.51 -6.90 18.69
C LYS A 208 -11.49 -6.27 20.07
N SER A 209 -12.41 -5.36 20.33
CA SER A 209 -12.67 -4.82 21.68
C SER A 209 -13.71 -5.66 22.43
N ASP A 210 -13.83 -5.43 23.74
CA ASP A 210 -14.87 -6.03 24.60
C ASP A 210 -16.30 -5.54 24.30
N ASN A 211 -16.46 -4.73 23.26
CA ASN A 211 -17.74 -4.25 22.76
C ASN A 211 -18.10 -5.01 21.46
N PRO A 212 -18.73 -6.21 21.57
CA PRO A 212 -18.88 -7.16 20.46
C PRO A 212 -19.90 -6.72 19.40
N ASP A 213 -20.69 -5.67 19.67
CA ASP A 213 -21.78 -5.21 18.83
C ASP A 213 -21.26 -4.56 17.54
N SER A 214 -20.98 -5.38 16.52
CA SER A 214 -21.12 -5.07 15.07
C SER A 214 -20.42 -6.09 14.16
N LEU A 215 -19.70 -7.10 14.68
CA LEU A 215 -18.94 -8.02 13.81
C LEU A 215 -19.80 -8.89 12.88
N SER A 216 -21.09 -9.07 13.19
CA SER A 216 -22.02 -9.83 12.35
C SER A 216 -22.41 -9.16 11.03
N VAL A 217 -22.13 -7.86 10.85
CA VAL A 217 -22.37 -7.14 9.59
C VAL A 217 -21.13 -7.20 8.67
N PHE A 218 -19.97 -7.63 9.19
CA PHE A 218 -18.70 -7.62 8.43
C PHE A 218 -18.51 -8.84 7.52
N THR A 219 -19.28 -9.91 7.73
CA THR A 219 -19.13 -11.17 6.95
C THR A 219 -19.81 -11.13 5.59
N GLU A 220 -20.82 -10.27 5.36
CA GLU A 220 -21.56 -10.23 4.09
C GLU A 220 -20.82 -9.51 2.95
N PHE A 221 -19.84 -8.65 3.26
CA PHE A 221 -19.21 -7.73 2.28
C PHE A 221 -17.68 -7.82 2.24
N SER A 222 -17.08 -8.98 2.48
CA SER A 222 -15.62 -9.11 2.48
C SER A 222 -15.11 -9.81 1.21
N TRP A 223 -14.17 -9.17 0.52
CA TRP A 223 -13.46 -9.75 -0.63
C TRP A 223 -12.53 -10.91 -0.24
N ASN A 224 -12.29 -11.08 1.08
CA ASN A 224 -11.31 -12.00 1.66
C ASN A 224 -11.87 -12.79 2.86
N GLY A 225 -13.18 -13.08 2.84
CA GLY A 225 -13.81 -13.96 3.83
C GLY A 225 -14.04 -13.39 5.23
N GLY A 226 -13.55 -12.18 5.55
CA GLY A 226 -13.89 -11.47 6.80
C GLY A 226 -12.70 -11.07 7.69
N LEU A 227 -11.47 -11.19 7.16
CA LEU A 227 -10.21 -11.00 7.91
C LEU A 227 -10.12 -9.64 8.60
N VAL A 228 -10.13 -9.66 9.94
CA VAL A 228 -9.77 -8.48 10.76
C VAL A 228 -8.26 -8.31 10.75
N ARG A 229 -7.78 -7.11 10.40
CA ARG A 229 -6.36 -6.78 10.16
C ARG A 229 -5.99 -5.49 10.86
N GLY A 230 -4.79 -5.43 11.43
CA GLY A 230 -4.28 -4.19 12.01
C GLY A 230 -3.93 -3.18 10.93
N MET A 231 -3.08 -3.60 10.00
CA MET A 231 -2.73 -2.83 8.82
C MET A 231 -2.55 -3.70 7.57
N GLU A 232 -2.71 -3.08 6.39
CA GLU A 232 -2.61 -3.73 5.08
C GLU A 232 -1.96 -2.80 4.05
N GLU A 233 -0.94 -3.34 3.37
CA GLU A 233 -0.21 -2.68 2.28
C GLU A 233 -0.97 -2.78 0.96
N TYR A 234 -0.98 -1.70 0.18
CA TYR A 234 -1.56 -1.64 -1.15
C TYR A 234 -0.65 -0.89 -2.11
N ASP A 235 -0.11 -1.58 -3.13
CA ASP A 235 0.64 -1.04 -4.27
C ASP A 235 1.79 -0.03 -3.98
N GLY A 236 2.23 0.09 -2.72
CA GLY A 236 3.29 0.99 -2.23
C GLY A 236 3.86 0.55 -0.88
N TRP A 237 4.57 1.40 -0.15
CA TRP A 237 5.10 1.05 1.18
C TRP A 237 4.16 1.43 2.32
N LEU A 238 4.32 0.76 3.47
CA LEU A 238 3.60 1.08 4.70
C LEU A 238 4.52 1.10 5.92
N HIS A 239 4.42 2.14 6.74
CA HIS A 239 5.22 2.25 7.97
C HIS A 239 4.34 2.22 9.23
N ALA A 240 4.80 1.51 10.26
CA ALA A 240 4.27 1.63 11.62
C ALA A 240 5.39 2.06 12.58
N GLU A 241 5.25 3.27 13.13
CA GLU A 241 6.20 3.84 14.09
C GLU A 241 5.53 4.11 15.43
N ASN A 242 6.05 3.52 16.51
CA ASN A 242 5.50 3.64 17.87
C ASN A 242 4.01 3.27 17.96
N VAL A 243 3.61 2.22 17.24
CA VAL A 243 2.22 1.75 17.19
C VAL A 243 2.02 0.58 18.15
N THR A 244 0.94 0.63 18.93
CA THR A 244 0.48 -0.54 19.69
C THR A 244 -0.65 -1.22 18.94
N PHE A 245 -0.51 -2.52 18.68
CA PHE A 245 -1.56 -3.36 18.16
C PHE A 245 -2.07 -4.27 19.27
N ALA A 246 -3.38 -4.30 19.45
CA ALA A 246 -4.04 -5.07 20.50
C ALA A 246 -5.15 -5.97 19.95
N ASN A 247 -5.29 -7.17 20.52
CA ASN A 247 -6.44 -8.06 20.30
C ASN A 247 -6.64 -8.51 18.85
N PHE A 248 -5.56 -8.99 18.21
CA PHE A 248 -5.54 -9.70 16.94
C PHE A 248 -5.23 -11.19 17.18
N VAL A 249 -6.15 -11.91 17.83
CA VAL A 249 -6.00 -13.33 18.22
C VAL A 249 -7.03 -14.25 17.55
N GLY A 250 -6.57 -15.30 16.86
CA GLY A 250 -7.44 -16.38 16.37
C GLY A 250 -8.28 -17.04 17.47
N THR A 251 -9.51 -17.50 17.19
CA THR A 251 -10.33 -18.19 18.23
C THR A 251 -9.99 -19.68 18.38
N GLY A 252 -9.07 -20.22 17.58
CA GLY A 252 -8.45 -21.54 17.79
C GLY A 252 -9.29 -22.77 17.44
N ASP A 253 -10.40 -22.64 16.70
CA ASP A 253 -11.32 -23.74 16.36
C ASP A 253 -11.15 -24.32 14.94
N GLY A 254 -10.28 -23.74 14.11
CA GLY A 254 -9.88 -24.29 12.82
C GLY A 254 -10.90 -24.18 11.67
N SER A 255 -12.02 -23.48 11.83
CA SER A 255 -13.00 -23.25 10.75
C SER A 255 -12.56 -22.15 9.76
N VAL A 256 -13.11 -22.15 8.53
CA VAL A 256 -12.81 -21.11 7.50
C VAL A 256 -13.34 -19.73 7.92
N GLU A 257 -14.48 -19.68 8.63
CA GLU A 257 -14.98 -18.46 9.28
C GLU A 257 -14.06 -17.96 10.40
N ASN A 258 -13.21 -18.82 10.97
CA ASN A 258 -12.22 -18.47 11.99
C ASN A 258 -10.84 -18.13 11.40
N GLN A 259 -10.43 -18.81 10.32
CA GLN A 259 -9.28 -18.39 9.52
C GLN A 259 -9.49 -16.98 8.99
N ALA A 260 -10.75 -16.64 8.69
CA ALA A 260 -11.16 -15.31 8.32
C ALA A 260 -11.30 -14.31 9.48
N GLN A 261 -11.04 -14.62 10.75
CA GLN A 261 -11.34 -13.64 11.82
C GLN A 261 -10.14 -12.93 12.44
N TYR A 262 -8.89 -13.39 12.30
CA TYR A 262 -7.78 -12.71 12.99
C TYR A 262 -6.47 -12.88 12.24
N ALA A 263 -6.19 -11.91 11.37
CA ALA A 263 -4.90 -11.79 10.76
C ALA A 263 -4.12 -10.70 11.50
N ALA A 264 -2.80 -10.85 11.54
CA ALA A 264 -1.88 -10.12 12.37
C ALA A 264 -2.02 -8.59 12.41
N ALA A 265 -1.23 -8.00 13.31
CA ALA A 265 -1.03 -6.57 13.38
C ALA A 265 -0.62 -5.95 12.03
N ALA A 266 0.24 -6.60 11.23
CA ALA A 266 0.32 -6.36 9.79
C ALA A 266 -0.06 -7.60 8.99
N THR A 267 -0.98 -7.43 8.07
CA THR A 267 -1.17 -8.34 6.97
C THR A 267 -0.67 -7.73 5.69
N ILE A 268 -0.13 -8.58 4.84
CA ILE A 268 0.10 -8.23 3.45
C ILE A 268 -0.71 -9.21 2.61
N HIS A 269 -1.89 -8.75 2.16
CA HIS A 269 -2.56 -9.27 0.98
C HIS A 269 -2.33 -8.24 -0.12
N ILE A 270 -1.44 -8.54 -1.06
CA ILE A 270 -1.15 -7.65 -2.17
C ILE A 270 -1.75 -8.23 -3.44
N ALA A 271 -2.72 -7.51 -4.01
CA ALA A 271 -3.29 -7.81 -5.32
C ALA A 271 -2.24 -7.82 -6.45
N SER A 272 -1.09 -7.17 -6.26
CA SER A 272 0.04 -7.09 -7.18
C SER A 272 1.16 -8.14 -6.97
N GLY A 273 1.02 -9.08 -6.01
CA GLY A 273 1.87 -10.27 -5.93
C GLY A 273 3.25 -10.17 -5.26
N GLN A 274 3.71 -9.01 -4.78
CA GLN A 274 4.94 -8.83 -3.97
C GLN A 274 4.82 -7.58 -3.08
N SER A 275 5.54 -7.53 -1.95
CA SER A 275 5.58 -6.34 -1.07
C SER A 275 6.80 -5.45 -1.29
N SER A 276 6.61 -4.18 -0.96
CA SER A 276 7.69 -3.21 -0.87
C SER A 276 8.71 -3.62 0.19
N ILE A 277 9.99 -3.42 -0.12
CA ILE A 277 11.08 -3.63 0.84
C ILE A 277 11.18 -2.51 1.88
N ASP A 278 10.50 -1.39 1.61
CA ASP A 278 10.46 -0.23 2.50
C ASP A 278 9.35 -0.34 3.54
N THR A 279 8.42 -1.30 3.42
CA THR A 279 7.44 -1.57 4.47
C THR A 279 8.13 -2.00 5.77
N TYR A 280 7.92 -1.26 6.87
CA TYR A 280 8.62 -1.51 8.13
C TYR A 280 7.82 -1.24 9.41
N PHE A 281 8.31 -1.88 10.47
CA PHE A 281 7.94 -1.66 11.85
C PHE A 281 9.09 -1.08 12.66
N LYS A 282 8.77 -0.14 13.56
CA LYS A 282 9.72 0.47 14.50
C LYS A 282 9.01 0.92 15.77
N GLY A 283 9.55 0.60 16.93
CA GLY A 283 8.96 0.91 18.23
C GLY A 283 7.57 0.31 18.44
N VAL A 284 7.20 -0.75 17.71
CA VAL A 284 5.86 -1.34 17.79
C VAL A 284 5.69 -2.20 19.04
N LYS A 285 4.44 -2.39 19.46
CA LYS A 285 4.06 -3.28 20.56
C LYS A 285 2.89 -4.15 20.16
N PHE A 286 2.93 -5.42 20.52
CA PHE A 286 1.85 -6.38 20.29
C PHE A 286 1.30 -6.86 21.63
N LEU A 287 0.00 -6.65 21.85
CA LEU A 287 -0.75 -7.10 23.03
C LEU A 287 -1.83 -8.06 22.54
N ASP A 288 -1.71 -9.36 22.78
CA ASP A 288 -2.61 -10.35 22.19
C ASP A 288 -2.72 -10.16 20.67
N ALA A 289 -1.56 -10.09 20.01
CA ALA A 289 -1.44 -9.89 18.58
C ALA A 289 -0.14 -10.53 18.07
N GLN A 290 -0.13 -10.94 16.82
CA GLN A 290 1.08 -11.39 16.12
C GLN A 290 1.60 -10.27 15.21
N PRO A 291 2.92 -10.18 14.95
CA PRO A 291 3.50 -9.11 14.15
C PRO A 291 3.03 -9.13 12.70
N VAL A 292 3.08 -10.30 12.07
CA VAL A 292 2.76 -10.49 10.65
C VAL A 292 1.90 -11.73 10.42
N TRP A 293 1.09 -11.68 9.37
CA TRP A 293 0.42 -12.84 8.80
C TRP A 293 0.45 -12.73 7.28
N PHE A 294 1.08 -13.72 6.65
CA PHE A 294 1.13 -13.82 5.20
C PHE A 294 0.13 -14.86 4.72
N GLN A 295 -0.70 -14.50 3.75
CA GLN A 295 -1.73 -15.40 3.25
C GLN A 295 -1.14 -16.73 2.77
N PRO A 296 -1.66 -17.88 3.24
CA PRO A 296 -1.32 -19.18 2.69
C PRO A 296 -1.66 -19.25 1.21
N VAL A 297 -0.83 -19.98 0.47
CA VAL A 297 -0.98 -20.14 -0.97
C VAL A 297 -2.26 -20.94 -1.27
N THR A 298 -3.28 -20.29 -1.83
CA THR A 298 -4.55 -20.95 -2.20
C THR A 298 -4.86 -20.90 -3.70
N ASP A 299 -4.12 -20.13 -4.51
CA ASP A 299 -4.32 -20.03 -5.96
C ASP A 299 -3.00 -19.95 -6.76
N GLN A 300 -3.05 -20.12 -8.08
CA GLN A 300 -1.84 -20.09 -8.93
C GLN A 300 -1.10 -18.74 -8.92
N ALA A 301 -1.78 -17.61 -8.67
CA ALA A 301 -1.17 -16.28 -8.69
C ALA A 301 -0.31 -16.01 -7.44
N THR A 302 -0.69 -16.57 -6.28
CA THR A 302 0.01 -16.41 -4.99
C THR A 302 1.05 -17.50 -4.71
N THR A 303 1.09 -18.60 -5.48
CA THR A 303 2.03 -19.73 -5.29
C THR A 303 3.51 -19.41 -5.42
N THR A 304 3.89 -18.23 -5.93
CA THR A 304 5.29 -17.87 -6.24
C THR A 304 5.71 -16.50 -5.70
N SER A 305 4.79 -15.80 -5.03
CA SER A 305 5.02 -14.51 -4.38
C SER A 305 5.98 -14.59 -3.20
N THR A 306 6.84 -13.59 -3.12
CA THR A 306 7.72 -13.31 -1.98
C THR A 306 7.20 -12.08 -1.26
N TYR A 307 7.13 -12.13 0.06
CA TYR A 307 6.69 -11.00 0.89
C TYR A 307 7.73 -10.75 1.98
N VAL A 308 8.02 -9.48 2.20
CA VAL A 308 8.94 -9.00 3.22
C VAL A 308 8.29 -7.87 4.03
N THR A 309 8.60 -7.82 5.31
CA THR A 309 8.31 -6.70 6.20
C THR A 309 9.50 -6.49 7.11
N LYS A 310 10.09 -5.30 7.09
CA LYS A 310 11.28 -4.98 7.86
C LYS A 310 10.93 -4.75 9.33
N ASP A 311 11.58 -5.47 10.23
CA ASP A 311 11.63 -5.15 11.65
C ASP A 311 12.83 -4.23 11.88
N ALA A 312 12.60 -2.92 11.82
CA ALA A 312 13.68 -1.95 11.68
C ALA A 312 14.54 -1.78 12.94
N ASP A 313 14.01 -2.13 14.11
CA ASP A 313 14.68 -1.98 15.40
C ASP A 313 14.58 -3.23 16.31
N GLY A 314 13.95 -4.31 15.85
CA GLY A 314 13.76 -5.52 16.63
C GLY A 314 12.52 -5.50 17.53
N SER A 315 11.76 -4.39 17.54
CA SER A 315 10.54 -4.27 18.35
C SER A 315 9.44 -5.22 17.89
N ALA A 316 9.44 -5.60 16.62
CA ALA A 316 8.39 -6.46 16.10
C ALA A 316 8.65 -7.95 16.36
N GLY A 317 9.88 -8.42 16.16
CA GLY A 317 10.27 -9.80 16.42
C GLY A 317 10.57 -10.10 17.88
N GLY A 318 10.87 -9.08 18.69
CA GLY A 318 11.27 -9.28 20.09
C GLY A 318 12.69 -9.86 20.25
N TYR A 319 13.49 -9.82 19.17
CA TYR A 319 14.84 -10.40 19.14
C TYR A 319 15.95 -9.40 19.50
N GLY A 320 15.60 -8.15 19.81
CA GLY A 320 16.55 -7.12 20.24
C GLY A 320 17.52 -6.65 19.15
N GLN A 321 17.24 -6.96 17.89
CA GLN A 321 18.03 -6.57 16.72
C GLN A 321 17.14 -6.43 15.48
N PRO A 322 17.52 -5.60 14.50
CA PRO A 322 16.79 -5.50 13.25
C PRO A 322 16.77 -6.83 12.48
N GLY A 323 15.72 -7.03 11.68
CA GLY A 323 15.57 -8.19 10.83
C GLY A 323 14.40 -8.02 9.87
N PHE A 324 13.95 -9.12 9.29
CA PHE A 324 12.84 -9.12 8.34
C PHE A 324 11.91 -10.29 8.64
N PHE A 325 10.62 -10.00 8.62
CA PHE A 325 9.60 -11.04 8.46
C PHE A 325 9.44 -11.37 7.00
N VAL A 326 9.42 -12.66 6.67
CA VAL A 326 9.23 -13.17 5.31
C VAL A 326 8.19 -14.28 5.28
N ASN A 327 7.48 -14.46 4.17
CA ASN A 327 6.56 -15.58 4.04
C ASN A 327 7.30 -16.92 3.94
N ASP A 328 6.63 -18.02 4.32
CA ASP A 328 7.23 -19.35 4.39
C ASP A 328 7.63 -19.91 3.00
N ARG A 329 8.82 -19.51 2.56
CA ARG A 329 9.42 -19.87 1.26
C ARG A 329 10.87 -20.30 1.46
N PRO A 330 11.27 -21.48 0.92
CA PRO A 330 12.66 -21.93 1.00
C PRO A 330 13.65 -20.90 0.45
N ILE A 331 13.34 -20.27 -0.69
CA ILE A 331 14.23 -19.27 -1.32
C ILE A 331 14.46 -18.03 -0.45
N MET A 332 13.56 -17.74 0.50
CA MET A 332 13.63 -16.60 1.39
C MET A 332 14.25 -16.94 2.75
N THR A 333 14.41 -18.23 3.09
CA THR A 333 14.82 -18.65 4.43
C THR A 333 16.18 -19.35 4.41
N THR A 334 16.82 -19.42 5.59
CA THR A 334 17.98 -20.28 5.87
C THR A 334 17.80 -20.91 7.26
N GLY A 335 18.74 -21.74 7.69
CA GLY A 335 18.74 -22.28 9.06
C GLY A 335 18.94 -21.22 10.17
N GLU A 336 19.23 -19.97 9.82
CA GLU A 336 19.33 -18.84 10.77
C GLU A 336 17.98 -18.14 11.00
N CYS A 337 16.96 -18.45 10.19
CA CYS A 337 15.63 -17.89 10.36
C CYS A 337 14.85 -18.61 11.47
N ILE A 338 14.02 -17.86 12.17
CA ILE A 338 13.17 -18.32 13.26
C ILE A 338 11.73 -18.44 12.73
N ALA A 339 11.14 -19.62 12.85
CA ALA A 339 9.79 -19.86 12.36
C ALA A 339 8.72 -19.16 13.21
N HIS A 340 7.75 -18.53 12.53
CA HIS A 340 6.54 -17.94 13.09
C HIS A 340 5.29 -18.59 12.45
N PRO A 341 4.93 -19.82 12.86
CA PRO A 341 3.91 -20.62 12.20
C PRO A 341 2.51 -19.98 12.25
N GLU A 342 2.18 -19.30 13.35
CA GLU A 342 0.91 -18.56 13.53
C GLU A 342 0.70 -17.49 12.45
N GLY A 343 1.80 -16.92 11.93
CA GLY A 343 1.80 -15.88 10.90
C GLY A 343 2.11 -16.40 9.49
N ASN A 344 2.27 -17.71 9.29
CA ASN A 344 2.81 -18.29 8.04
C ASN A 344 4.10 -17.56 7.58
N ALA A 345 4.96 -17.27 8.55
CA ALA A 345 6.11 -16.40 8.38
C ALA A 345 7.37 -16.98 9.02
N HIS A 346 8.51 -16.37 8.69
CA HIS A 346 9.77 -16.52 9.40
C HIS A 346 10.32 -15.15 9.70
N TRP A 347 10.98 -14.99 10.85
CA TRP A 347 11.85 -13.85 11.11
C TRP A 347 13.28 -14.24 10.73
N CYS A 348 13.94 -13.42 9.94
CA CYS A 348 15.26 -13.68 9.40
C CYS A 348 16.19 -12.50 9.70
N PRO A 349 17.46 -12.75 10.10
CA PRO A 349 18.45 -11.69 10.29
C PRO A 349 19.07 -11.19 8.96
N HIS A 350 18.63 -11.75 7.83
CA HIS A 350 19.11 -11.38 6.49
C HIS A 350 18.47 -10.10 5.99
N ARG A 351 19.14 -9.43 5.05
CA ARG A 351 18.56 -8.30 4.30
C ARG A 351 17.95 -8.80 2.99
N TYR A 352 16.92 -8.11 2.52
CA TYR A 352 16.20 -8.44 1.29
C TYR A 352 16.10 -7.19 0.40
N GLY A 353 16.15 -7.39 -0.92
CA GLY A 353 15.95 -6.34 -1.91
C GLY A 353 14.68 -6.57 -2.73
N TYR A 354 14.40 -5.71 -3.70
CA TYR A 354 13.30 -5.84 -4.64
C TYR A 354 13.85 -5.97 -6.06
N LEU A 355 13.77 -7.16 -6.62
CA LEU A 355 14.30 -7.51 -7.93
C LEU A 355 13.18 -7.46 -8.98
N THR A 356 13.40 -6.70 -10.04
CA THR A 356 12.58 -6.74 -11.26
C THR A 356 13.39 -7.21 -12.45
N ILE A 357 12.83 -8.12 -13.25
CA ILE A 357 13.39 -8.56 -14.53
C ILE A 357 12.31 -8.39 -15.59
N THR A 358 12.60 -7.58 -16.60
CA THR A 358 11.64 -7.20 -17.64
C THR A 358 12.27 -7.43 -19.00
N PRO A 359 11.71 -8.25 -19.90
CA PRO A 359 12.23 -8.36 -21.26
C PRO A 359 12.03 -7.06 -22.04
N SER A 360 12.73 -6.89 -23.17
CA SER A 360 12.54 -5.71 -24.04
C SER A 360 11.11 -5.57 -24.54
N GLN A 361 10.63 -4.35 -24.84
CA GLN A 361 9.29 -4.14 -25.42
C GLN A 361 9.04 -4.92 -26.73
N ALA A 362 10.10 -5.20 -27.51
CA ALA A 362 10.02 -6.01 -28.72
C ALA A 362 9.86 -7.52 -28.46
N TYR A 363 9.83 -7.97 -27.20
CA TYR A 363 9.71 -9.37 -26.84
C TYR A 363 8.27 -9.86 -27.07
N SER A 364 8.12 -10.80 -27.99
CA SER A 364 6.82 -11.39 -28.38
C SER A 364 6.60 -12.81 -27.83
N GLY A 365 7.55 -13.34 -27.04
CA GLY A 365 7.47 -14.67 -26.45
C GLY A 365 6.66 -14.69 -25.14
N LYS A 366 6.50 -15.89 -24.57
CA LYS A 366 5.99 -16.03 -23.20
C LYS A 366 7.12 -15.78 -22.22
N PHE A 367 7.02 -14.71 -21.43
CA PHE A 367 7.96 -14.41 -20.35
C PHE A 367 7.53 -15.13 -19.07
N GLY A 368 8.46 -15.88 -18.47
CA GLY A 368 8.25 -16.61 -17.21
C GLY A 368 7.28 -17.82 -17.26
N PRO A 369 7.05 -18.49 -16.12
CA PRO A 369 7.71 -18.24 -14.83
C PRO A 369 9.22 -18.49 -14.90
N LEU A 370 9.98 -17.83 -14.03
CA LEU A 370 11.42 -18.04 -13.91
C LEU A 370 11.75 -18.73 -12.59
N THR A 371 12.90 -19.40 -12.54
CA THR A 371 13.42 -20.00 -11.31
C THR A 371 14.67 -19.25 -10.88
N LEU A 372 14.70 -18.80 -9.63
CA LEU A 372 15.92 -18.36 -8.97
C LEU A 372 16.52 -19.54 -8.22
N VAL A 373 17.82 -19.79 -8.41
CA VAL A 373 18.58 -20.77 -7.64
C VAL A 373 19.69 -20.03 -6.90
N ARG A 374 19.59 -19.96 -5.57
CA ARG A 374 20.56 -19.30 -4.71
C ARG A 374 21.87 -20.08 -4.66
N ASP A 375 22.96 -19.42 -4.28
CA ASP A 375 24.32 -19.99 -4.17
C ASP A 375 24.46 -21.24 -3.30
N ASP A 376 23.51 -21.50 -2.40
CA ASP A 376 23.41 -22.71 -1.58
C ASP A 376 22.58 -23.85 -2.22
N GLY A 377 22.13 -23.66 -3.46
CA GLY A 377 21.36 -24.64 -4.25
C GLY A 377 19.85 -24.59 -3.99
N VAL A 378 19.38 -23.75 -3.07
CA VAL A 378 17.94 -23.58 -2.82
C VAL A 378 17.29 -22.86 -4.00
N SER A 379 16.16 -23.36 -4.47
CA SER A 379 15.44 -22.79 -5.61
C SER A 379 14.03 -22.31 -5.27
N GLY A 380 13.55 -21.32 -6.01
CA GLY A 380 12.20 -20.78 -5.91
C GLY A 380 11.67 -20.33 -7.27
N GLN A 381 10.41 -20.63 -7.54
CA GLN A 381 9.70 -20.10 -8.70
C GLN A 381 9.32 -18.63 -8.45
N VAL A 382 9.40 -17.83 -9.50
CA VAL A 382 9.03 -16.41 -9.52
C VAL A 382 8.00 -16.20 -10.63
N PRO A 383 6.86 -15.55 -10.34
CA PRO A 383 5.79 -15.38 -11.31
C PRO A 383 6.20 -14.38 -12.41
N ALA A 384 5.46 -14.43 -13.51
CA ALA A 384 5.43 -13.35 -14.47
C ALA A 384 4.10 -12.60 -14.34
N TRP A 385 4.19 -11.28 -14.26
CA TRP A 385 3.10 -10.33 -14.26
C TRP A 385 3.08 -9.55 -15.56
N THR A 386 1.97 -8.88 -15.84
CA THR A 386 1.87 -7.93 -16.95
C THR A 386 1.66 -6.55 -16.36
N ALA A 387 2.61 -5.63 -16.58
CA ALA A 387 2.43 -4.23 -16.17
C ALA A 387 1.24 -3.59 -16.92
N ALA A 388 0.73 -2.48 -16.39
CA ALA A 388 -0.38 -1.74 -16.99
C ALA A 388 -0.12 -1.31 -18.46
N ASN A 389 1.15 -1.14 -18.84
CA ASN A 389 1.58 -0.84 -20.20
C ASN A 389 1.68 -2.07 -21.13
N GLY A 390 1.28 -3.26 -20.66
CA GLY A 390 1.29 -4.52 -21.40
C GLY A 390 2.64 -5.24 -21.43
N VAL A 391 3.69 -4.69 -20.82
CA VAL A 391 5.02 -5.33 -20.79
C VAL A 391 5.05 -6.39 -19.69
N PRO A 392 5.44 -7.64 -19.98
CA PRO A 392 5.57 -8.65 -18.94
C PRO A 392 6.77 -8.38 -18.04
N LEU A 393 6.73 -8.80 -16.79
CA LEU A 393 7.83 -8.62 -15.83
C LEU A 393 7.80 -9.71 -14.76
N SER A 394 8.93 -9.97 -14.12
CA SER A 394 9.04 -10.85 -12.96
C SER A 394 9.59 -10.06 -11.79
N MET A 395 8.98 -10.25 -10.63
CA MET A 395 9.27 -9.53 -9.40
C MET A 395 9.59 -10.52 -8.28
N SER A 396 10.58 -10.25 -7.44
CA SER A 396 10.90 -11.07 -6.28
C SER A 396 11.64 -10.27 -5.23
N ASN A 397 11.62 -10.72 -3.98
CA ASN A 397 12.40 -10.15 -2.89
C ASN A 397 13.59 -11.07 -2.56
N PRO A 398 14.69 -11.02 -3.33
CA PRO A 398 15.84 -11.87 -3.05
C PRO A 398 16.53 -11.46 -1.75
N MET A 399 17.14 -12.44 -1.10
CA MET A 399 18.10 -12.18 -0.05
C MET A 399 19.32 -11.49 -0.65
N LEU A 400 19.76 -10.41 -0.02
CA LEU A 400 20.91 -9.62 -0.47
C LEU A 400 22.23 -10.28 -0.05
N ASN A 401 23.30 -9.83 -0.70
CA ASN A 401 24.67 -10.32 -0.56
C ASN A 401 24.81 -11.81 -0.92
N ARG A 402 24.12 -12.22 -1.99
CA ARG A 402 24.02 -13.59 -2.49
C ARG A 402 24.15 -13.65 -4.01
N SER A 403 24.55 -14.81 -4.51
CA SER A 403 24.49 -15.10 -5.94
C SER A 403 23.26 -15.95 -6.28
N TYR A 404 22.68 -15.73 -7.45
CA TYR A 404 21.54 -16.47 -7.98
C TYR A 404 21.76 -16.86 -9.45
N ALA A 405 21.44 -18.10 -9.80
CA ALA A 405 21.22 -18.50 -11.18
C ALA A 405 19.76 -18.25 -11.57
N VAL A 406 19.56 -17.53 -12.67
CA VAL A 406 18.26 -17.23 -13.25
C VAL A 406 17.98 -18.23 -14.37
N GLN A 407 16.99 -19.09 -14.15
CA GLN A 407 16.58 -20.09 -15.13
C GLN A 407 15.25 -19.67 -15.75
N LEU A 408 15.26 -19.55 -17.08
CA LEU A 408 14.11 -19.14 -17.88
C LEU A 408 13.76 -20.26 -18.87
N ALA A 409 12.46 -20.49 -19.09
CA ALA A 409 12.00 -21.44 -20.11
C ALA A 409 12.41 -21.01 -21.53
N THR A 410 12.44 -19.70 -21.78
CA THR A 410 12.89 -19.09 -23.05
C THR A 410 14.01 -18.11 -22.75
N GLN A 411 15.16 -18.26 -23.43
CA GLN A 411 16.28 -17.33 -23.29
C GLN A 411 15.89 -15.92 -23.73
N ILE A 412 16.35 -14.92 -22.97
CA ILE A 412 16.21 -13.50 -23.29
C ILE A 412 17.59 -12.91 -23.56
N GLN A 413 17.69 -12.05 -24.57
CA GLN A 413 18.95 -11.41 -24.95
C GLN A 413 18.97 -9.91 -24.68
N ASN A 414 17.78 -9.30 -24.64
CA ASN A 414 17.57 -7.90 -24.31
C ASN A 414 16.56 -7.80 -23.17
N PHE A 415 16.97 -7.19 -22.06
CA PHE A 415 16.13 -7.08 -20.87
C PHE A 415 16.58 -5.93 -19.96
N ARG A 416 15.70 -5.52 -19.07
CA ARG A 416 15.98 -4.62 -17.96
C ARG A 416 16.05 -5.41 -16.66
N LEU A 417 16.93 -4.98 -15.77
CA LEU A 417 17.12 -5.51 -14.44
C LEU A 417 17.03 -4.34 -13.47
N GLY A 418 16.02 -4.33 -12.61
CA GLY A 418 15.94 -3.41 -11.48
C GLY A 418 16.28 -4.14 -10.19
N LEU A 419 17.10 -3.51 -9.35
CA LEU A 419 17.24 -3.87 -7.96
C LEU A 419 16.99 -2.63 -7.12
N ASP A 420 15.94 -2.67 -6.30
CA ASP A 420 15.84 -1.80 -5.14
C ASP A 420 16.55 -2.46 -3.95
N ALA A 421 17.54 -1.77 -3.42
CA ALA A 421 18.35 -2.21 -2.29
C ALA A 421 19.20 -1.05 -1.79
N PRO A 422 19.62 -1.08 -0.52
CA PRO A 422 20.69 -0.24 0.00
C PRO A 422 21.94 -0.29 -0.89
N SER A 423 22.59 0.86 -1.10
CA SER A 423 23.68 1.01 -2.08
C SER A 423 24.90 0.11 -1.85
N GLU A 424 25.09 -0.36 -0.63
CA GLU A 424 26.19 -1.22 -0.21
C GLU A 424 25.90 -2.72 -0.40
N ASP A 425 24.62 -3.09 -0.52
CA ASP A 425 24.19 -4.46 -0.70
C ASP A 425 24.11 -4.82 -2.18
N TRP A 426 24.32 -6.09 -2.47
CA TRP A 426 24.36 -6.59 -3.84
C TRP A 426 23.63 -7.90 -4.04
N ILE A 427 23.31 -8.19 -5.30
CA ILE A 427 23.10 -9.56 -5.77
C ILE A 427 23.97 -9.80 -7.00
N GLU A 428 24.36 -11.05 -7.21
CA GLU A 428 25.01 -11.48 -8.45
C GLU A 428 24.09 -12.45 -9.19
N LEU A 429 23.64 -12.08 -10.37
CA LEU A 429 22.74 -12.88 -11.19
C LEU A 429 23.50 -13.52 -12.35
N SER A 430 23.25 -14.80 -12.61
CA SER A 430 23.74 -15.49 -13.80
C SER A 430 22.61 -15.91 -14.71
N PHE A 431 22.76 -15.62 -16.01
CA PHE A 431 21.78 -15.89 -17.05
C PHE A 431 22.40 -16.77 -18.12
N ALA A 432 21.66 -17.75 -18.63
CA ALA A 432 22.02 -18.40 -19.88
C ALA A 432 21.96 -17.37 -21.02
N TYR A 433 23.10 -17.07 -21.64
CA TYR A 433 23.28 -15.97 -22.58
C TYR A 433 24.22 -16.36 -23.72
N THR A 434 23.64 -16.60 -24.89
CA THR A 434 24.36 -17.17 -26.06
C THR A 434 24.77 -16.13 -27.10
N ALA A 435 24.35 -14.87 -26.94
CA ALA A 435 24.72 -13.82 -27.88
C ALA A 435 26.23 -13.52 -27.79
N PRO A 436 26.93 -13.32 -28.92
CA PRO A 436 28.38 -13.17 -28.93
C PRO A 436 28.86 -11.85 -28.31
N LYS A 437 27.97 -10.86 -28.19
CA LYS A 437 28.24 -9.54 -27.61
C LYS A 437 27.12 -9.18 -26.65
N VAL A 438 27.50 -8.47 -25.60
CA VAL A 438 26.59 -7.89 -24.62
C VAL A 438 27.04 -6.46 -24.31
N TYR A 439 26.08 -5.58 -24.11
CA TYR A 439 26.27 -4.23 -23.60
C TYR A 439 25.35 -4.07 -22.41
N VAL A 440 25.90 -3.63 -21.27
CA VAL A 440 25.14 -3.39 -20.05
C VAL A 440 25.24 -1.91 -19.71
N TYR A 441 24.10 -1.24 -19.60
CA TYR A 441 24.01 0.18 -19.28
C TYR A 441 23.40 0.38 -17.91
N ASN A 442 24.01 1.24 -17.10
CA ASN A 442 23.42 1.71 -15.86
C ASN A 442 22.50 2.89 -16.16
N GLN A 443 21.19 2.64 -16.08
CA GLN A 443 20.14 3.62 -16.33
C GLN A 443 19.90 4.54 -15.13
N THR A 444 20.28 4.13 -13.92
CA THR A 444 20.23 5.00 -12.73
C THR A 444 21.13 6.22 -12.88
N THR A 445 22.29 6.07 -13.51
CA THR A 445 23.30 7.14 -13.66
C THR A 445 23.38 7.69 -15.09
N SER A 446 22.25 8.09 -15.68
CA SER A 446 22.21 8.69 -17.03
C SER A 446 22.67 7.77 -18.18
N ASN A 447 22.33 6.47 -18.10
CA ASN A 447 22.56 5.49 -19.17
C ASN A 447 24.05 5.29 -19.52
N VAL A 448 24.89 5.12 -18.50
CA VAL A 448 26.35 4.91 -18.64
C VAL A 448 26.64 3.45 -19.00
N LEU A 449 27.44 3.23 -20.05
CA LEU A 449 27.91 1.89 -20.43
C LEU A 449 28.87 1.33 -19.37
N LEU A 450 28.54 0.18 -18.81
CA LEU A 450 29.38 -0.54 -17.86
C LEU A 450 30.55 -1.23 -18.59
N GLN A 451 31.70 -1.27 -17.93
CA GLN A 451 32.85 -2.05 -18.39
C GLN A 451 32.72 -3.50 -17.93
N GLY A 452 32.87 -4.44 -18.87
CA GLY A 452 32.92 -5.85 -18.55
C GLY A 452 34.19 -6.18 -17.77
N THR A 453 34.07 -7.03 -16.76
CA THR A 453 35.20 -7.59 -16.04
C THR A 453 35.84 -8.72 -16.84
N GLY A 454 37.13 -8.98 -16.65
CA GLY A 454 37.85 -10.03 -17.38
C GLY A 454 37.67 -11.45 -16.83
N SER A 455 37.03 -11.60 -15.67
CA SER A 455 36.81 -12.90 -15.01
C SER A 455 35.68 -12.83 -13.99
N LEU A 456 35.11 -13.98 -13.64
CA LEU A 456 34.12 -14.08 -12.57
C LEU A 456 34.67 -13.59 -11.22
N SER A 457 35.93 -13.90 -10.89
CA SER A 457 36.56 -13.38 -9.67
C SER A 457 36.67 -11.85 -9.67
N GLY A 458 36.93 -11.25 -10.83
CA GLY A 458 36.93 -9.80 -11.00
C GLY A 458 35.54 -9.20 -10.81
N LEU A 459 34.49 -9.89 -11.27
CA LEU A 459 33.10 -9.49 -11.03
C LEU A 459 32.74 -9.54 -9.55
N SER A 460 32.99 -10.67 -8.88
CA SER A 460 32.61 -10.85 -7.48
C SER A 460 33.36 -9.91 -6.52
N GLY A 461 34.54 -9.41 -6.92
CA GLY A 461 35.28 -8.37 -6.21
C GLY A 461 34.84 -6.92 -6.50
N SER A 462 33.89 -6.71 -7.42
CA SER A 462 33.41 -5.37 -7.77
C SER A 462 32.52 -4.80 -6.66
N SER A 463 32.76 -3.52 -6.32
CA SER A 463 31.95 -2.72 -5.39
C SER A 463 30.96 -1.79 -6.10
N THR A 464 30.87 -1.87 -7.41
CA THR A 464 29.91 -1.13 -8.25
C THR A 464 29.25 -2.08 -9.25
N PRO A 465 28.09 -1.71 -9.84
CA PRO A 465 27.47 -2.53 -10.86
C PRO A 465 28.46 -2.88 -11.99
N ALA A 466 28.55 -4.17 -12.32
CA ALA A 466 29.48 -4.71 -13.31
C ALA A 466 28.94 -6.03 -13.89
N TYR A 467 29.58 -6.53 -14.95
CA TYR A 467 29.23 -7.82 -15.54
C TYR A 467 30.45 -8.62 -15.97
N PHE A 468 30.29 -9.92 -16.14
CA PHE A 468 31.24 -10.83 -16.77
C PHE A 468 30.51 -11.69 -17.80
N HIS A 469 30.97 -11.67 -19.05
CA HIS A 469 30.39 -12.46 -20.12
C HIS A 469 31.27 -13.67 -20.42
N ASP A 470 30.87 -14.84 -19.90
CA ASP A 470 31.55 -16.12 -20.14
C ASP A 470 31.03 -16.73 -21.44
N THR A 471 31.60 -16.28 -22.57
CA THR A 471 31.23 -16.76 -23.91
C THR A 471 31.53 -18.24 -24.10
N ALA A 472 32.49 -18.81 -23.36
CA ALA A 472 32.83 -20.22 -23.45
C ALA A 472 31.73 -21.10 -22.84
N LYS A 473 31.05 -20.62 -21.79
CA LYS A 473 29.93 -21.32 -21.16
C LYS A 473 28.56 -20.84 -21.63
N GLY A 474 28.50 -19.75 -22.38
CA GLY A 474 27.25 -19.12 -22.78
C GLY A 474 26.48 -18.57 -21.56
N VAL A 475 27.19 -17.91 -20.65
CA VAL A 475 26.62 -17.36 -19.41
C VAL A 475 26.99 -15.88 -19.28
N LEU A 476 26.00 -15.07 -18.92
CA LEU A 476 26.20 -13.68 -18.51
C LEU A 476 26.03 -13.57 -17.00
N HIS A 477 27.05 -13.12 -16.30
CA HIS A 477 27.01 -12.79 -14.89
C HIS A 477 26.90 -11.28 -14.72
N ILE A 478 26.01 -10.82 -13.86
CA ILE A 478 25.79 -9.40 -13.55
C ILE A 478 25.78 -9.24 -12.05
N ARG A 479 26.65 -8.39 -11.51
CA ARG A 479 26.64 -7.98 -10.12
C ARG A 479 26.06 -6.58 -10.05
N THR A 480 25.02 -6.40 -9.26
CA THR A 480 24.27 -5.14 -9.18
C THR A 480 24.04 -4.72 -7.73
N PHE A 481 23.95 -3.41 -7.52
CA PHE A 481 23.77 -2.72 -6.24
C PHE A 481 22.73 -1.63 -6.48
N GLY A 482 21.58 -1.68 -5.79
CA GLY A 482 20.51 -0.65 -5.86
C GLY A 482 20.42 0.13 -7.18
N SER A 483 20.23 -0.55 -8.32
CA SER A 483 20.33 0.08 -9.64
C SER A 483 19.39 -0.51 -10.70
N GLN A 484 19.16 0.28 -11.74
CA GLN A 484 18.41 -0.07 -12.94
C GLN A 484 19.39 -0.28 -14.09
N LEU A 485 19.46 -1.50 -14.60
CA LEU A 485 20.37 -1.91 -15.67
C LEU A 485 19.61 -2.30 -16.93
N ALA A 486 20.18 -1.94 -18.08
CA ALA A 486 19.71 -2.34 -19.40
C ALA A 486 20.74 -3.27 -20.04
N VAL A 487 20.33 -4.47 -20.45
CA VAL A 487 21.18 -5.48 -21.08
C VAL A 487 20.75 -5.66 -22.53
N CYS A 488 21.68 -5.53 -23.49
CA CYS A 488 21.39 -5.60 -24.91
C CYS A 488 22.49 -6.26 -25.74
N THR A 489 22.13 -6.75 -26.92
CA THR A 489 23.09 -7.28 -27.91
C THR A 489 23.69 -6.21 -28.83
N GLN A 490 23.10 -5.01 -28.85
CA GLN A 490 23.53 -3.88 -29.68
C GLN A 490 23.91 -2.68 -28.82
N GLN A 491 24.94 -1.94 -29.27
CA GLN A 491 25.37 -0.72 -28.61
C GLN A 491 24.24 0.33 -28.68
N GLY A 492 24.05 1.06 -27.59
CA GLY A 492 23.01 2.08 -27.44
C GLY A 492 21.66 1.55 -26.97
N CYS A 493 21.50 0.22 -26.84
CA CYS A 493 20.25 -0.40 -26.36
C CYS A 493 18.97 0.13 -27.05
N PRO A 494 18.90 0.14 -28.40
CA PRO A 494 17.70 0.62 -29.09
C PRO A 494 16.50 -0.28 -28.77
N ALA A 495 15.39 0.33 -28.31
CA ALA A 495 14.11 -0.31 -28.02
C ALA A 495 14.05 -1.29 -26.82
N LEU A 496 14.60 -0.89 -25.66
CA LEU A 496 14.27 -1.51 -24.36
C LEU A 496 13.06 -0.87 -23.71
#